data_AF-A0AAD9HK73-F1
#
_entry.id   AF-A0AAD9HK73-F1
#
_cell.length_a   1.000
_cell.length_b   1.000
_cell.length_c   1.000
_cell.angle_alpha   90.00
_cell.angle_beta   90.00
_cell.angle_gamma   90.00
#
_symmetry.space_group_name_H-M   'P 1'
#
loop_
_entity.id
_entity.type
_entity.pdbx_description
1 polymer ?
#
loop_
_entity_poly.entity_id
_entity_poly.type
_entity_poly.pdbx_seq_one_letter_code
_entity_poly.pdbx_strand_id
1 'polypeptide(L)'
;MSAQASFSPRVDFKAIPANQKIEEETLPGYKPESYYPVRIGEIFESRYQVVAKLGYGAGSTVWLCQDLSNKNKLLTLKVCVTGDDASNEVAVSNHIKSIDAEHPGKARLRTVLERFQIQRSSGHHQCLLFSPLGMTYTEFRNHFPAHSISTDLLQQSLLMILLGLDFLHQAGVVHTDVSPKNILLGAKGSTVFSQIQHAELQNPSPRKVLGDRTIYLSYSMPITSGAPVISDFGAARLGEPGQKHSGDVMPVVYRAPEVIIGSDWDSKIDIWSVGVMVWDLFEGGRLFRAVKDAHLDDEQHLAEMTALLCPPPKRFLELSAKCRQYWDSEGNWIAATPLPNQSFKSREICLKGKETELLVAFVRKVLRWLPEDRPTAEDLFKDEFSNQCM
;
A
#
# COMPACT_ATOMS: atom_id res chain seq x y z
N MET A 1 -7.73 22.21 -40.29
CA MET A 1 -8.66 21.11 -40.01
C MET A 1 -7.87 19.81 -39.92
N SER A 2 -7.33 19.46 -38.75
CA SER A 2 -6.81 18.11 -38.49
C SER A 2 -7.86 17.38 -37.67
N ALA A 3 -8.42 16.33 -38.25
CA ALA A 3 -9.36 15.47 -37.55
C ALA A 3 -8.65 14.84 -36.34
N GLN A 4 -9.11 15.19 -35.14
CA GLN A 4 -8.74 14.52 -33.91
C GLN A 4 -9.16 13.06 -34.04
N ALA A 5 -8.21 12.14 -34.12
CA ALA A 5 -8.49 10.75 -33.79
C ALA A 5 -8.73 10.69 -32.28
N SER A 6 -9.95 10.99 -31.85
CA SER A 6 -10.41 10.77 -30.49
C SER A 6 -10.30 9.28 -30.18
N PHE A 7 -9.74 8.90 -29.03
CA PHE A 7 -9.88 7.54 -28.52
C PHE A 7 -11.37 7.20 -28.42
N SER A 8 -11.87 6.46 -29.40
CA SER A 8 -13.26 5.99 -29.47
C SER A 8 -13.20 4.48 -29.56
N PRO A 9 -13.47 3.76 -28.46
CA PRO A 9 -13.58 2.31 -28.50
C PRO A 9 -14.63 1.87 -29.51
N ARG A 10 -14.56 0.60 -29.96
CA ARG A 10 -15.65 0.00 -30.73
C ARG A 10 -16.99 0.11 -29.97
N VAL A 11 -18.09 0.15 -30.73
CA VAL A 11 -19.44 0.29 -30.15
C VAL A 11 -19.92 -1.01 -29.51
N ASP A 12 -19.47 -2.16 -30.01
CA ASP A 12 -19.80 -3.46 -29.42
C ASP A 12 -19.00 -3.71 -28.14
N PHE A 13 -19.70 -3.95 -27.04
CA PHE A 13 -19.15 -4.33 -25.74
C PHE A 13 -20.02 -5.37 -25.06
N LYS A 14 -19.44 -6.14 -24.13
CA LYS A 14 -20.20 -7.06 -23.29
C LYS A 14 -20.98 -6.30 -22.22
N ALA A 15 -22.30 -6.22 -22.36
CA ALA A 15 -23.17 -5.61 -21.37
C ALA A 15 -23.31 -6.48 -20.10
N ILE A 16 -23.27 -5.85 -18.93
CA ILE A 16 -23.48 -6.50 -17.62
C ILE A 16 -24.90 -6.15 -17.12
N PRO A 17 -25.67 -7.12 -16.60
CA PRO A 17 -27.02 -6.89 -16.09
C PRO A 17 -27.08 -5.83 -14.97
N ALA A 18 -28.14 -5.02 -14.97
CA ALA A 18 -28.28 -3.90 -14.03
C ALA A 18 -28.30 -4.33 -12.55
N ASN A 19 -28.84 -5.52 -12.27
CA ASN A 19 -28.97 -6.10 -10.92
C ASN A 19 -27.67 -6.75 -10.40
N GLN A 20 -26.68 -6.97 -11.26
CA GLN A 20 -25.39 -7.54 -10.85
C GLN A 20 -24.52 -6.42 -10.27
N LYS A 21 -24.16 -6.54 -8.99
CA LYS A 21 -23.16 -5.67 -8.36
C LYS A 21 -21.78 -6.02 -8.88
N ILE A 22 -21.04 -5.00 -9.32
CA ILE A 22 -19.66 -5.13 -9.79
C ILE A 22 -18.81 -4.01 -9.18
N GLU A 23 -17.51 -4.23 -9.12
CA GLU A 23 -16.54 -3.18 -8.82
C GLU A 23 -16.86 -2.42 -7.51
N GLU A 24 -16.85 -1.09 -7.52
CA GLU A 24 -17.10 -0.24 -6.35
C GLU A 24 -18.45 -0.51 -5.66
N GLU A 25 -19.43 -1.08 -6.35
CA GLU A 25 -20.73 -1.42 -5.76
C GLU A 25 -20.67 -2.58 -4.77
N THR A 26 -19.58 -3.35 -4.81
CA THR A 26 -19.33 -4.44 -3.88
C THR A 26 -18.76 -3.95 -2.55
N LEU A 27 -18.32 -2.69 -2.48
CA LEU A 27 -17.71 -2.12 -1.29
C LEU A 27 -18.77 -1.82 -0.21
N PRO A 28 -18.49 -2.13 1.07
CA PRO A 28 -19.34 -1.72 2.18
C PRO A 28 -19.52 -0.20 2.19
N GLY A 29 -20.76 0.27 2.34
CA GLY A 29 -21.06 1.70 2.39
C GLY A 29 -20.96 2.43 1.05
N TYR A 30 -20.88 1.72 -0.09
CA TYR A 30 -20.92 2.33 -1.41
C TYR A 30 -22.13 3.25 -1.59
N LYS A 31 -21.86 4.52 -1.91
CA LYS A 31 -22.84 5.54 -2.23
C LYS A 31 -22.59 6.04 -3.65
N PRO A 32 -23.43 5.67 -4.63
CA PRO A 32 -23.23 6.03 -6.03
C PRO A 32 -22.95 7.53 -6.24
N GLU A 33 -23.68 8.39 -5.55
CA GLU A 33 -23.59 9.86 -5.62
C GLU A 33 -22.23 10.42 -5.17
N SER A 34 -21.47 9.69 -4.36
CA SER A 34 -20.14 10.09 -3.91
C SER A 34 -19.07 9.85 -4.98
N TYR A 35 -19.32 9.02 -5.99
CA TYR A 35 -18.35 8.70 -7.04
C TYR A 35 -18.60 9.52 -8.30
N TYR A 36 -17.52 10.03 -8.91
CA TYR A 36 -17.61 10.64 -10.23
C TYR A 36 -17.82 9.54 -11.30
N PRO A 37 -18.85 9.64 -12.16
CA PRO A 37 -19.16 8.64 -13.17
C PRO A 37 -18.27 8.81 -14.41
N VAL A 38 -16.96 8.55 -14.27
CA VAL A 38 -15.97 8.70 -15.35
C VAL A 38 -16.39 7.85 -16.55
N ARG A 39 -16.28 8.42 -17.76
CA ARG A 39 -16.53 7.70 -19.02
C ARG A 39 -15.22 7.44 -19.76
N ILE A 40 -15.06 6.23 -20.28
CA ILE A 40 -13.98 5.96 -21.24
C ILE A 40 -14.13 6.88 -22.46
N GLY A 41 -13.04 7.54 -22.86
CA GLY A 41 -13.00 8.57 -23.90
C GLY A 41 -13.21 10.01 -23.41
N GLU A 42 -13.68 10.20 -22.17
CA GLU A 42 -13.82 11.51 -21.54
C GLU A 42 -12.47 12.25 -21.46
N ILE A 43 -12.49 13.56 -21.62
CA ILE A 43 -11.28 14.39 -21.63
C ILE A 43 -11.35 15.40 -20.49
N PHE A 44 -10.45 15.27 -19.52
CA PHE A 44 -10.30 16.23 -18.42
C PHE A 44 -9.24 17.30 -18.76
N GLU A 45 -9.46 18.53 -18.30
CA GLU A 45 -8.54 19.67 -18.50
C GLU A 45 -8.14 19.88 -19.97
N SER A 46 -9.02 19.50 -20.91
CA SER A 46 -8.74 19.48 -22.36
C SER A 46 -7.45 18.72 -22.76
N ARG A 47 -6.94 17.84 -21.88
CA ARG A 47 -5.61 17.22 -22.01
C ARG A 47 -5.57 15.75 -21.65
N TYR A 48 -6.30 15.30 -20.64
CA TYR A 48 -6.19 13.92 -20.15
C TYR A 48 -7.39 13.10 -20.62
N GLN A 49 -7.19 12.33 -21.69
CA GLN A 49 -8.22 11.47 -22.23
C GLN A 49 -8.24 10.11 -21.50
N VAL A 50 -9.38 9.74 -20.93
CA VAL A 50 -9.58 8.46 -20.25
C VAL A 50 -9.54 7.32 -21.25
N VAL A 51 -8.70 6.33 -20.96
CA VAL A 51 -8.46 5.15 -21.81
C VAL A 51 -9.16 3.93 -21.26
N ALA A 52 -8.89 3.54 -20.01
CA ALA A 52 -9.40 2.31 -19.42
C ALA A 52 -9.50 2.44 -17.89
N LYS A 53 -10.36 1.65 -17.27
CA LYS A 53 -10.40 1.55 -15.80
C LYS A 53 -9.32 0.60 -15.31
N LEU A 54 -8.57 1.01 -14.28
CA LEU A 54 -7.48 0.24 -13.70
C LEU A 54 -7.78 -0.29 -12.30
N GLY A 55 -8.70 0.36 -11.58
CA GLY A 55 -9.07 -0.08 -10.24
C GLY A 55 -10.02 0.87 -9.54
N TYR A 56 -10.34 0.53 -8.29
CA TYR A 56 -11.25 1.28 -7.44
C TYR A 56 -11.00 0.97 -5.96
N GLY A 57 -11.50 1.84 -5.09
CA GLY A 57 -11.50 1.67 -3.64
C GLY A 57 -12.58 2.52 -2.98
N ALA A 58 -12.65 2.48 -1.65
CA ALA A 58 -13.64 3.23 -0.89
C ALA A 58 -13.54 4.76 -1.10
N GLY A 59 -12.32 5.28 -1.34
CA GLY A 59 -12.09 6.72 -1.53
C GLY A 59 -11.91 7.18 -2.98
N SER A 60 -11.80 6.28 -3.97
CA SER A 60 -11.52 6.72 -5.35
C SER A 60 -11.75 5.65 -6.42
N THR A 61 -11.77 6.09 -7.68
CA THR A 61 -11.57 5.22 -8.86
C THR A 61 -10.27 5.58 -9.57
N VAL A 62 -9.65 4.61 -10.23
CA VAL A 62 -8.33 4.75 -10.84
C VAL A 62 -8.41 4.35 -12.31
N TRP A 63 -7.85 5.20 -13.17
CA TRP A 63 -8.01 5.14 -14.63
C TRP A 63 -6.67 5.30 -15.34
N LEU A 64 -6.50 4.60 -16.45
CA LEU A 64 -5.44 4.89 -17.42
C LEU A 64 -5.89 6.08 -18.26
N CYS A 65 -4.99 7.03 -18.48
CA CYS A 65 -5.24 8.22 -19.30
C CYS A 65 -4.10 8.44 -20.30
N GLN A 66 -4.45 8.98 -21.46
CA GLN A 66 -3.51 9.51 -22.44
C GLN A 66 -3.34 11.01 -22.24
N ASP A 67 -2.09 11.47 -22.13
CA ASP A 67 -1.78 12.90 -22.21
C ASP A 67 -1.86 13.33 -23.68
N LEU A 68 -2.82 14.20 -24.02
CA LEU A 68 -3.01 14.69 -25.39
C LEU A 68 -1.95 15.71 -25.81
N SER A 69 -1.23 16.33 -24.87
CA SER A 69 -0.10 17.20 -25.19
C SER A 69 1.16 16.40 -25.54
N ASN A 70 1.21 15.12 -25.17
CA ASN A 70 2.28 14.19 -25.53
C ASN A 70 1.71 12.79 -25.76
N LYS A 71 1.45 12.45 -27.02
CA LYS A 71 0.83 11.17 -27.43
C LYS A 71 1.61 9.92 -27.00
N ASN A 72 2.87 10.04 -26.61
CA ASN A 72 3.67 8.91 -26.12
C ASN A 72 3.61 8.76 -24.59
N LYS A 73 2.84 9.59 -23.89
CA LYS A 73 2.79 9.64 -22.43
C LYS A 73 1.44 9.16 -21.90
N LEU A 74 1.46 7.99 -21.28
CA LEU A 74 0.34 7.46 -20.50
C LEU A 74 0.50 7.84 -19.03
N LEU A 75 -0.63 8.02 -18.36
CA LEU A 75 -0.76 8.47 -16.97
C LEU A 75 -1.79 7.62 -16.24
N THR A 76 -1.69 7.56 -14.93
CA THR A 76 -2.75 7.03 -14.06
C THR A 76 -3.48 8.20 -13.41
N LEU A 77 -4.78 8.30 -13.62
CA LEU A 77 -5.68 9.29 -13.03
C LEU A 77 -6.46 8.64 -11.88
N LYS A 78 -6.27 9.16 -10.66
CA LYS A 78 -7.09 8.84 -9.49
C LYS A 78 -8.16 9.93 -9.35
N VAL A 79 -9.43 9.54 -9.40
CA VAL A 79 -10.58 10.43 -9.18
C VAL A 79 -11.19 10.10 -7.83
N CYS A 80 -11.04 11.02 -6.87
CA CYS A 80 -11.48 10.82 -5.50
C CYS A 80 -13.00 10.98 -5.37
N VAL A 81 -13.59 10.31 -4.39
CA VAL A 81 -15.00 10.49 -4.04
C VAL A 81 -15.23 11.92 -3.54
N THR A 82 -16.47 12.41 -3.62
CA THR A 82 -16.80 13.74 -3.14
C THR A 82 -16.54 13.86 -1.65
N GLY A 83 -15.85 14.93 -1.24
CA GLY A 83 -15.51 15.19 0.17
C GLY A 83 -14.18 14.56 0.62
N ASP A 84 -13.56 13.71 -0.21
CA ASP A 84 -12.15 13.32 -0.05
C ASP A 84 -11.30 14.35 -0.80
N ASP A 85 -10.69 15.27 -0.05
CA ASP A 85 -9.85 16.34 -0.62
C ASP A 85 -8.44 15.84 -1.00
N ALA A 86 -8.10 14.60 -0.66
CA ALA A 86 -6.76 14.03 -0.77
C ALA A 86 -5.65 14.99 -0.31
N SER A 87 -5.97 15.87 0.64
CA SER A 87 -5.10 16.99 1.05
C SER A 87 -3.78 16.48 1.58
N ASN A 88 -3.83 15.41 2.37
CA ASN A 88 -2.65 14.79 2.94
C ASN A 88 -1.72 14.16 1.88
N GLU A 89 -2.28 13.41 0.93
CA GLU A 89 -1.49 12.80 -0.16
C GLU A 89 -0.81 13.86 -1.03
N VAL A 90 -1.50 14.97 -1.31
CA VAL A 90 -0.94 16.12 -2.03
C VAL A 90 0.12 16.84 -1.20
N ALA A 91 -0.13 17.09 0.08
CA ALA A 91 0.81 17.76 0.98
C ALA A 91 2.13 16.99 1.10
N VAL A 92 2.05 15.68 1.36
CA VAL A 92 3.22 14.79 1.44
C VAL A 92 3.96 14.75 0.10
N SER A 93 3.24 14.63 -1.02
CA SER A 93 3.86 14.67 -2.34
C SER A 93 4.59 15.98 -2.64
N ASN A 94 4.04 17.12 -2.24
CA ASN A 94 4.68 18.43 -2.44
C ASN A 94 5.93 18.57 -1.56
N HIS A 95 5.84 18.13 -0.30
CA HIS A 95 6.97 18.12 0.64
C HIS A 95 8.15 17.29 0.10
N ILE A 96 7.90 16.05 -0.31
CA ILE A 96 8.87 15.15 -0.96
C ILE A 96 9.53 15.82 -2.17
N LYS A 97 8.75 16.52 -2.99
CA LYS A 97 9.24 17.20 -4.18
C LYS A 97 10.11 18.42 -3.86
N SER A 98 9.78 19.17 -2.81
CA SER A 98 10.52 20.37 -2.40
C SER A 98 11.90 20.09 -1.81
N ILE A 99 12.15 18.86 -1.35
CA ILE A 99 13.47 18.47 -0.82
C ILE A 99 14.46 18.33 -1.99
N ASP A 100 15.41 19.25 -2.04
CA ASP A 100 16.54 19.25 -2.98
C ASP A 100 17.68 18.39 -2.42
N ALA A 101 17.49 17.07 -2.50
CA ALA A 101 18.48 16.08 -2.09
C ALA A 101 18.62 14.99 -3.15
N GLU A 102 19.86 14.67 -3.51
CA GLU A 102 20.22 13.56 -4.38
C GLU A 102 20.19 12.24 -3.59
N HIS A 103 18.98 11.80 -3.22
CA HIS A 103 18.77 10.55 -2.50
C HIS A 103 18.11 9.49 -3.42
N PRO A 104 18.70 8.30 -3.61
CA PRO A 104 18.17 7.28 -4.52
C PRO A 104 16.77 6.79 -4.13
N GLY A 105 16.44 6.84 -2.84
CA GLY A 105 15.10 6.57 -2.30
C GLY A 105 13.97 7.39 -2.90
N LYS A 106 14.23 8.62 -3.35
CA LYS A 106 13.20 9.50 -3.95
C LYS A 106 12.57 8.87 -5.19
N ALA A 107 13.35 8.10 -5.97
CA ALA A 107 12.88 7.38 -7.14
C ALA A 107 12.07 6.11 -6.82
N ARG A 108 11.89 5.77 -5.54
CA ARG A 108 11.08 4.66 -5.03
C ARG A 108 9.73 5.13 -4.47
N LEU A 109 9.39 6.41 -4.61
CA LEU A 109 8.15 6.97 -4.09
C LEU A 109 7.21 7.40 -5.22
N ARG A 110 5.93 7.06 -5.11
CA ARG A 110 4.89 7.50 -6.04
C ARG A 110 4.36 8.89 -5.64
N THR A 111 4.87 9.94 -6.28
CA THR A 111 4.40 11.31 -6.05
C THR A 111 3.35 11.76 -7.08
N VAL A 112 2.44 12.64 -6.67
CA VAL A 112 1.44 13.28 -7.52
C VAL A 112 2.16 14.13 -8.56
N LEU A 113 2.01 13.84 -9.85
CA LEU A 113 2.61 14.62 -10.94
C LEU A 113 1.92 15.97 -11.10
N GLU A 114 0.60 15.93 -11.28
CA GLU A 114 -0.28 17.07 -11.53
C GLU A 114 -1.61 16.80 -10.81
N ARG A 115 -2.35 17.86 -10.46
CA ARG A 115 -3.65 17.77 -9.81
C ARG A 115 -4.64 18.77 -10.40
N PHE A 116 -5.91 18.42 -10.41
CA PHE A 116 -7.02 19.31 -10.78
C PHE A 116 -8.28 18.93 -10.01
N GLN A 117 -9.34 19.72 -10.14
CA GLN A 117 -10.59 19.52 -9.41
C GLN A 117 -11.77 19.60 -10.36
N ILE A 118 -12.70 18.64 -10.26
CA ILE A 118 -13.92 18.64 -11.04
C ILE A 118 -15.06 19.15 -10.16
N GLN A 119 -15.78 20.17 -10.63
CA GLN A 119 -16.95 20.70 -9.93
C GLN A 119 -18.24 20.07 -10.48
N ARG A 120 -19.08 19.54 -9.60
CA ARG A 120 -20.45 19.08 -9.90
C ARG A 120 -21.46 19.67 -8.91
N SER A 121 -22.74 19.47 -9.20
CA SER A 121 -23.83 19.76 -8.26
C SER A 121 -23.75 18.91 -6.98
N SER A 122 -23.22 17.68 -7.08
CA SER A 122 -23.00 16.77 -5.94
C SER A 122 -21.79 17.14 -5.08
N GLY A 123 -21.02 18.18 -5.46
CA GLY A 123 -19.80 18.62 -4.78
C GLY A 123 -18.59 18.57 -5.71
N HIS A 124 -17.39 18.58 -5.13
CA HIS A 124 -16.14 18.57 -5.88
C HIS A 124 -15.41 17.23 -5.76
N HIS A 125 -14.65 16.89 -6.80
CA HIS A 125 -13.81 15.69 -6.85
C HIS A 125 -12.36 16.08 -7.10
N GLN A 126 -11.47 15.71 -6.18
CA GLN A 126 -10.05 15.88 -6.37
C GLN A 126 -9.51 14.82 -7.34
N CYS A 127 -8.75 15.28 -8.34
CA CYS A 127 -8.14 14.43 -9.35
C CYS A 127 -6.62 14.51 -9.26
N LEU A 128 -5.96 13.35 -9.17
CA LEU A 128 -4.52 13.23 -9.02
C LEU A 128 -3.94 12.40 -10.17
N LEU A 129 -2.91 12.92 -10.84
CA LEU A 129 -2.20 12.23 -11.92
C LEU A 129 -0.88 11.66 -11.42
N PHE A 130 -0.58 10.44 -11.86
CA PHE A 130 0.62 9.70 -11.50
C PHE A 130 1.26 9.05 -12.72
N SER A 131 2.54 8.71 -12.60
CA SER A 131 3.15 7.73 -13.51
C SER A 131 2.45 6.38 -13.36
N PRO A 132 2.20 5.64 -14.46
CA PRO A 132 1.68 4.28 -14.38
C PRO A 132 2.64 3.33 -13.66
N LEU A 133 2.09 2.46 -12.82
CA LEU A 133 2.79 1.41 -12.10
C LEU A 133 2.06 0.08 -12.32
N GLY A 134 2.75 -1.04 -12.17
CA GLY A 134 2.17 -2.38 -12.29
C GLY A 134 1.29 -2.75 -11.10
N MET A 135 1.00 -4.05 -10.97
CA MET A 135 0.22 -4.58 -9.85
C MET A 135 0.89 -4.38 -8.48
N THR A 136 0.09 -4.50 -7.43
CA THR A 136 0.55 -4.48 -6.04
C THR A 136 1.33 -5.75 -5.70
N TYR A 137 2.17 -5.71 -4.66
CA TYR A 137 2.83 -6.92 -4.17
C TYR A 137 1.83 -7.94 -3.57
N THR A 138 0.67 -7.48 -3.10
CA THR A 138 -0.45 -8.37 -2.72
C THR A 138 -0.94 -9.22 -3.88
N GLU A 139 -1.08 -8.65 -5.06
CA GLU A 139 -1.50 -9.36 -6.27
C GLU A 139 -0.34 -10.18 -6.84
N PHE A 140 0.86 -9.58 -6.86
CA PHE A 140 2.04 -10.17 -7.46
C PHE A 140 2.42 -11.52 -6.83
N ARG A 141 2.37 -11.63 -5.51
CA ARG A 141 2.66 -12.91 -4.83
C ARG A 141 1.72 -14.05 -5.24
N ASN A 142 0.50 -13.75 -5.71
CA ASN A 142 -0.46 -14.77 -6.14
C ASN A 142 -0.04 -15.47 -7.44
N HIS A 143 0.95 -14.94 -8.15
CA HIS A 143 1.54 -15.58 -9.33
C HIS A 143 2.63 -16.59 -8.98
N PHE A 144 2.97 -16.74 -7.70
CA PHE A 144 3.96 -17.69 -7.23
C PHE A 144 3.30 -18.88 -6.50
N PRO A 145 3.91 -20.08 -6.54
CA PRO A 145 3.44 -21.22 -5.77
C PRO A 145 3.30 -20.87 -4.28
N ALA A 146 2.24 -21.36 -3.64
CA ALA A 146 1.94 -21.10 -2.22
C ALA A 146 1.86 -19.62 -1.81
N HIS A 147 1.68 -18.70 -2.77
CA HIS A 147 1.65 -17.25 -2.51
C HIS A 147 2.94 -16.69 -1.91
N SER A 148 4.09 -17.32 -2.21
CA SER A 148 5.42 -17.00 -1.68
C SER A 148 6.35 -16.54 -2.79
N ILE A 149 6.91 -15.32 -2.67
CA ILE A 149 7.91 -14.83 -3.64
C ILE A 149 9.28 -15.46 -3.36
N SER A 150 10.13 -15.60 -4.40
CA SER A 150 11.47 -16.15 -4.22
C SER A 150 12.34 -15.27 -3.31
N THR A 151 13.28 -15.89 -2.59
CA THR A 151 14.20 -15.22 -1.67
C THR A 151 14.97 -14.09 -2.35
N ASP A 152 15.53 -14.35 -3.54
CA ASP A 152 16.28 -13.35 -4.31
C ASP A 152 15.43 -12.11 -4.61
N LEU A 153 14.17 -12.33 -5.04
CA LEU A 153 13.26 -11.25 -5.39
C LEU A 153 12.81 -10.48 -4.14
N LEU A 154 12.57 -11.17 -3.02
CA LEU A 154 12.27 -10.56 -1.75
C LEU A 154 13.42 -9.67 -1.28
N GLN A 155 14.65 -10.18 -1.26
CA GLN A 155 15.84 -9.44 -0.81
C GLN A 155 16.07 -8.19 -1.66
N GLN A 156 16.02 -8.32 -2.99
CA GLN A 156 16.14 -7.19 -3.90
C GLN A 156 15.00 -6.17 -3.72
N SER A 157 13.78 -6.65 -3.51
CA SER A 157 12.62 -5.78 -3.26
C SER A 157 12.76 -5.05 -1.93
N LEU A 158 13.21 -5.75 -0.88
CA LEU A 158 13.41 -5.21 0.45
C LEU A 158 14.42 -4.06 0.43
N LEU A 159 15.57 -4.22 -0.23
CA LEU A 159 16.55 -3.15 -0.39
C LEU A 159 15.94 -1.90 -1.04
N MET A 160 15.14 -2.06 -2.09
CA MET A 160 14.50 -0.94 -2.78
C MET A 160 13.42 -0.26 -1.92
N ILE A 161 12.69 -1.03 -1.10
CA ILE A 161 11.70 -0.49 -0.16
C ILE A 161 12.41 0.26 0.97
N LEU A 162 13.49 -0.29 1.53
CA LEU A 162 14.30 0.36 2.55
C LEU A 162 14.88 1.68 2.04
N LEU A 163 15.31 1.77 0.77
CA LEU A 163 15.76 3.05 0.18
C LEU A 163 14.67 4.10 0.18
N GLY A 164 13.45 3.71 -0.17
CA GLY A 164 12.30 4.62 -0.12
C GLY A 164 11.97 5.08 1.30
N LEU A 165 11.98 4.17 2.27
CA LEU A 165 11.69 4.49 3.67
C LEU A 165 12.77 5.34 4.31
N ASP A 166 14.05 5.05 4.03
CA ASP A 166 15.17 5.85 4.53
C ASP A 166 15.03 7.32 4.12
N PHE A 167 14.74 7.56 2.84
CA PHE A 167 14.45 8.90 2.35
C PHE A 167 13.22 9.53 3.03
N LEU A 168 12.11 8.79 3.15
CA LEU A 168 10.90 9.31 3.81
C LEU A 168 11.19 9.72 5.25
N HIS A 169 11.91 8.89 6.00
CA HIS A 169 12.20 9.12 7.41
C HIS A 169 13.15 10.31 7.60
N GLN A 170 14.17 10.44 6.75
CA GLN A 170 15.04 11.63 6.69
C GLN A 170 14.31 12.89 6.24
N ALA A 171 13.25 12.74 5.45
CA ALA A 171 12.35 13.81 5.05
C ALA A 171 11.30 14.16 6.11
N GLY A 172 11.27 13.49 7.27
CA GLY A 172 10.24 13.73 8.30
C GLY A 172 8.85 13.21 7.90
N VAL A 173 8.79 12.19 7.05
CA VAL A 173 7.55 11.53 6.63
C VAL A 173 7.47 10.12 7.23
N VAL A 174 6.42 9.85 7.98
CA VAL A 174 6.07 8.49 8.42
C VAL A 174 4.94 7.98 7.52
N HIS A 175 5.13 6.83 6.88
CA HIS A 175 4.15 6.30 5.92
C HIS A 175 2.89 5.80 6.61
N THR A 176 3.03 5.14 7.76
CA THR A 176 1.97 4.59 8.64
C THR A 176 1.15 3.42 8.06
N ASP A 177 1.20 3.17 6.75
CA ASP A 177 0.49 2.04 6.10
C ASP A 177 1.42 1.23 5.17
N VAL A 178 2.60 0.87 5.65
CA VAL A 178 3.54 0.03 4.87
C VAL A 178 2.99 -1.39 4.83
N SER A 179 2.62 -1.86 3.64
CA SER A 179 2.13 -3.23 3.43
C SER A 179 2.25 -3.63 1.95
N PRO A 180 2.16 -4.92 1.59
CA PRO A 180 2.18 -5.39 0.20
C PRO A 180 1.15 -4.73 -0.72
N LYS A 181 0.05 -4.20 -0.16
CA LYS A 181 -0.99 -3.50 -0.91
C LYS A 181 -0.49 -2.15 -1.44
N ASN A 182 0.38 -1.49 -0.69
CA ASN A 182 0.87 -0.14 -0.97
C ASN A 182 2.27 -0.12 -1.61
N ILE A 183 2.84 -1.31 -1.89
CA ILE A 183 4.03 -1.48 -2.73
C ILE A 183 3.60 -1.95 -4.11
N LEU A 184 3.91 -1.17 -5.16
CA LEU A 184 3.59 -1.51 -6.55
C LEU A 184 4.86 -1.83 -7.33
N LEU A 185 4.73 -2.69 -8.34
CA LEU A 185 5.80 -2.93 -9.30
C LEU A 185 6.06 -1.66 -10.12
N GLY A 186 7.32 -1.25 -10.20
CA GLY A 186 7.73 -0.16 -11.08
C GLY A 186 7.50 -0.54 -12.54
N ALA A 187 7.21 0.45 -13.38
CA ALA A 187 6.92 0.20 -14.80
C ALA A 187 7.74 1.06 -15.76
N LYS A 188 8.90 1.55 -15.32
CA LYS A 188 9.80 2.36 -16.16
C LYS A 188 10.18 1.59 -17.42
N GLY A 189 9.90 2.17 -18.59
CA GLY A 189 10.19 1.56 -19.90
C GLY A 189 9.22 0.46 -20.33
N SER A 190 8.16 0.19 -19.57
CA SER A 190 7.17 -0.84 -19.94
C SER A 190 6.24 -0.35 -21.05
N THR A 191 6.03 -1.19 -22.06
CA THR A 191 5.06 -0.97 -23.14
C THR A 191 3.66 -1.51 -22.82
N VAL A 192 3.50 -2.15 -21.66
CA VAL A 192 2.28 -2.88 -21.30
C VAL A 192 1.04 -1.98 -21.24
N PHE A 193 1.18 -0.72 -20.83
CA PHE A 193 0.04 0.20 -20.78
C PHE A 193 -0.43 0.62 -22.17
N SER A 194 0.48 0.71 -23.13
CA SER A 194 0.11 0.91 -24.54
C SER A 194 -0.61 -0.31 -25.11
N GLN A 195 -0.28 -1.52 -24.64
CA GLN A 195 -1.03 -2.73 -24.98
C GLN A 195 -2.44 -2.71 -24.37
N ILE A 196 -2.61 -2.25 -23.12
CA ILE A 196 -3.94 -2.04 -22.51
C ILE A 196 -4.76 -1.04 -23.33
N GLN A 197 -4.16 0.10 -23.71
CA GLN A 197 -4.82 1.09 -24.56
C GLN A 197 -5.28 0.48 -25.89
N HIS A 198 -4.42 -0.29 -26.56
CA HIS A 198 -4.76 -0.96 -27.82
C HIS A 198 -5.85 -2.03 -27.62
N ALA A 199 -5.77 -2.80 -26.54
CA ALA A 199 -6.76 -3.82 -26.21
C ALA A 199 -8.14 -3.23 -25.96
N GLU A 200 -8.25 -2.12 -25.22
CA GLU A 200 -9.54 -1.47 -24.96
C GLU A 200 -10.17 -0.88 -26.24
N LEU A 201 -9.35 -0.42 -27.20
CA LEU A 201 -9.86 0.01 -28.50
C LEU A 201 -10.46 -1.14 -29.30
N GLN A 202 -9.81 -2.32 -29.29
CA GLN A 202 -10.24 -3.47 -30.09
C GLN A 202 -11.35 -4.27 -29.43
N ASN A 203 -11.29 -4.43 -28.11
CA ASN A 203 -12.23 -5.22 -27.31
C ASN A 203 -12.61 -4.42 -26.05
N PRO A 204 -13.60 -3.51 -26.16
CA PRO A 204 -13.98 -2.63 -25.06
C PRO A 204 -14.38 -3.41 -23.82
N SER A 205 -13.94 -2.93 -22.66
CA SER A 205 -14.18 -3.56 -21.36
C SER A 205 -15.68 -3.82 -21.12
N PRO A 206 -16.05 -4.99 -20.58
CA PRO A 206 -17.41 -5.23 -20.14
C PRO A 206 -17.87 -4.15 -19.17
N ARG A 207 -19.12 -3.72 -19.31
CA ARG A 207 -19.64 -2.59 -18.54
C ARG A 207 -21.12 -2.72 -18.26
N LYS A 208 -21.52 -2.15 -17.13
CA LYS A 208 -22.91 -1.92 -16.76
C LYS A 208 -23.27 -0.47 -17.08
N VAL A 209 -24.27 -0.27 -17.92
CA VAL A 209 -24.81 1.05 -18.25
C VAL A 209 -26.07 1.29 -17.42
N LEU A 210 -26.05 2.34 -16.62
CA LEU A 210 -27.18 2.83 -15.83
C LEU A 210 -27.62 4.21 -16.37
N GLY A 211 -28.73 4.73 -15.87
CA GLY A 211 -29.29 6.00 -16.37
C GLY A 211 -28.33 7.19 -16.25
N ASP A 212 -27.65 7.33 -15.11
CA ASP A 212 -26.76 8.46 -14.80
C ASP A 212 -25.26 8.13 -14.92
N ARG A 213 -24.89 6.86 -15.08
CA ARG A 213 -23.50 6.39 -14.99
C ARG A 213 -23.24 5.11 -15.77
N THR A 214 -21.95 4.85 -15.99
CA THR A 214 -21.48 3.56 -16.50
C THR A 214 -20.43 3.02 -15.55
N ILE A 215 -20.53 1.75 -15.17
CA ILE A 215 -19.55 1.06 -14.33
C ILE A 215 -18.82 0.06 -15.22
N TYR A 216 -17.53 0.26 -15.39
CA TYR A 216 -16.65 -0.57 -16.22
C TYR A 216 -15.95 -1.59 -15.34
N LEU A 217 -15.77 -2.82 -15.84
CA LEU A 217 -14.83 -3.75 -15.22
C LEU A 217 -13.41 -3.21 -15.36
N SER A 218 -12.62 -3.33 -14.29
CA SER A 218 -11.22 -2.91 -14.28
C SER A 218 -10.35 -3.90 -15.06
N TYR A 219 -9.33 -3.39 -15.75
CA TYR A 219 -8.23 -4.24 -16.22
C TYR A 219 -7.45 -4.80 -15.04
N SER A 220 -7.04 -6.05 -15.13
CA SER A 220 -6.00 -6.58 -14.24
C SER A 220 -4.73 -5.77 -14.42
N MET A 221 -4.18 -5.27 -13.31
CA MET A 221 -2.91 -4.56 -13.35
C MET A 221 -1.80 -5.51 -13.83
N PRO A 222 -0.91 -5.06 -14.74
CA PRO A 222 0.08 -5.92 -15.34
C PRO A 222 1.26 -6.20 -14.41
N ILE A 223 1.92 -7.35 -14.61
CA ILE A 223 3.27 -7.59 -14.08
C ILE A 223 4.25 -6.74 -14.89
N THR A 224 5.10 -5.99 -14.20
CA THR A 224 6.12 -5.13 -14.83
C THR A 224 7.49 -5.40 -14.21
N SER A 225 8.56 -5.06 -14.93
CA SER A 225 9.94 -5.38 -14.56
C SER A 225 10.69 -4.28 -13.79
N GLY A 226 10.00 -3.21 -13.39
CA GLY A 226 10.62 -2.12 -12.64
C GLY A 226 10.67 -2.40 -11.13
N ALA A 227 11.66 -1.81 -10.48
CA ALA A 227 11.84 -1.90 -9.03
C ALA A 227 10.59 -1.42 -8.25
N PRO A 228 10.33 -1.98 -7.05
CA PRO A 228 9.16 -1.60 -6.26
C PRO A 228 9.12 -0.11 -5.92
N VAL A 229 7.88 0.40 -5.86
CA VAL A 229 7.56 1.79 -5.57
C VAL A 229 6.56 1.83 -4.42
N ILE A 230 6.90 2.58 -3.35
CA ILE A 230 6.03 2.89 -2.23
C ILE A 230 4.98 3.91 -2.68
N SER A 231 3.73 3.68 -2.31
CA SER A 231 2.59 4.48 -2.74
C SER A 231 1.55 4.65 -1.64
N ASP A 232 0.55 5.49 -1.91
CA ASP A 232 -0.56 5.78 -1.01
C ASP A 232 -0.13 6.51 0.28
N PHE A 233 0.14 7.81 0.11
CA PHE A 233 0.47 8.70 1.22
C PHE A 233 -0.77 9.31 1.90
N GLY A 234 -1.97 8.78 1.64
CA GLY A 234 -3.22 9.30 2.21
C GLY A 234 -3.23 9.28 3.74
N ALA A 235 -2.61 8.26 4.34
CA ALA A 235 -2.52 8.10 5.80
C ALA A 235 -1.22 8.62 6.42
N ALA A 236 -0.23 9.04 5.61
CA ALA A 236 1.09 9.43 6.10
C ALA A 236 1.04 10.62 7.07
N ARG A 237 2.11 10.80 7.86
CA ARG A 237 2.28 11.98 8.74
C ARG A 237 3.54 12.73 8.37
N LEU A 238 3.40 14.05 8.31
CA LEU A 238 4.51 15.00 8.17
C LEU A 238 4.93 15.51 9.55
N GLY A 239 6.23 15.68 9.73
CA GLY A 239 6.86 16.26 10.90
C GLY A 239 8.35 16.46 10.64
N GLU A 240 9.11 16.64 11.71
CA GLU A 240 10.56 16.61 11.68
C GLU A 240 11.09 15.16 11.74
N PRO A 241 12.28 14.87 11.21
CA PRO A 241 12.90 13.55 11.36
C PRO A 241 12.99 13.12 12.84
N GLY A 242 12.43 11.95 13.15
CA GLY A 242 12.39 11.42 14.53
C GLY A 242 11.31 12.06 15.43
N GLN A 243 10.47 12.94 14.90
CA GLN A 243 9.35 13.50 15.65
C GLN A 243 8.39 12.39 16.13
N LYS A 244 7.95 12.53 17.37
CA LYS A 244 6.90 11.69 17.96
C LYS A 244 5.51 12.18 17.53
N HIS A 245 4.64 11.22 17.26
CA HIS A 245 3.24 11.39 16.92
C HIS A 245 2.38 10.52 17.84
N SER A 246 1.09 10.84 17.92
CA SER A 246 0.10 10.07 18.68
C SER A 246 -1.11 9.76 17.79
N GLY A 247 -1.95 8.83 18.24
CA GLY A 247 -3.21 8.47 17.58
C GLY A 247 -3.17 7.11 16.89
N ASP A 248 -4.35 6.65 16.46
CA ASP A 248 -4.53 5.34 15.85
C ASP A 248 -4.15 5.36 14.37
N VAL A 249 -3.13 4.59 14.04
CA VAL A 249 -2.58 4.44 12.69
C VAL A 249 -2.29 2.97 12.42
N MET A 250 -1.92 2.69 11.17
CA MET A 250 -1.61 1.34 10.67
C MET A 250 -2.84 0.42 10.58
N PRO A 251 -2.90 -0.42 9.53
CA PRO A 251 -3.84 -1.54 9.51
C PRO A 251 -3.56 -2.49 10.67
N VAL A 252 -4.62 -3.04 11.27
CA VAL A 252 -4.51 -3.86 12.50
C VAL A 252 -3.45 -4.95 12.40
N VAL A 253 -3.40 -5.73 11.31
CA VAL A 253 -2.45 -6.85 11.17
C VAL A 253 -0.99 -6.42 11.00
N TYR A 254 -0.73 -5.16 10.68
CA TYR A 254 0.62 -4.58 10.55
C TYR A 254 0.98 -3.66 11.71
N ARG A 255 0.03 -3.42 12.63
CA ARG A 255 0.13 -2.40 13.69
C ARG A 255 1.23 -2.73 14.70
N ALA A 256 2.04 -1.73 15.00
CA ALA A 256 3.12 -1.83 15.98
C ALA A 256 2.58 -1.83 17.43
N PRO A 257 3.27 -2.49 18.39
CA PRO A 257 2.77 -2.66 19.75
C PRO A 257 2.57 -1.32 20.48
N GLU A 258 3.43 -0.33 20.26
CA GLU A 258 3.31 1.02 20.83
C GLU A 258 2.04 1.74 20.37
N VAL A 259 1.57 1.50 19.14
CA VAL A 259 0.32 2.05 18.62
C VAL A 259 -0.87 1.36 19.29
N ILE A 260 -0.83 0.02 19.46
CA ILE A 260 -1.88 -0.74 20.13
C ILE A 260 -2.06 -0.28 21.59
N ILE A 261 -0.98 -0.03 22.32
CA ILE A 261 -1.04 0.44 23.71
C ILE A 261 -1.33 1.94 23.83
N GLY A 262 -1.43 2.66 22.70
CA GLY A 262 -1.72 4.09 22.65
C GLY A 262 -0.57 4.98 23.14
N SER A 263 0.68 4.52 23.02
CA SER A 263 1.88 5.33 23.26
C SER A 263 2.19 6.19 22.04
N ASP A 264 3.00 7.23 22.26
CA ASP A 264 3.62 7.97 21.18
C ASP A 264 4.53 7.07 20.33
N TRP A 265 4.55 7.35 19.04
CA TRP A 265 5.25 6.58 18.02
C TRP A 265 5.99 7.50 17.04
N ASP A 266 6.93 6.96 16.28
CA ASP A 266 7.68 7.67 15.24
C ASP A 266 7.81 6.79 13.99
N SER A 267 8.75 7.11 13.10
CA SER A 267 9.03 6.35 11.88
C SER A 267 9.35 4.87 12.08
N LYS A 268 9.70 4.43 13.30
CA LYS A 268 9.99 3.02 13.62
C LYS A 268 8.77 2.12 13.51
N ILE A 269 7.54 2.66 13.42
CA ILE A 269 6.36 1.86 13.10
C ILE A 269 6.39 1.34 11.66
N ASP A 270 6.96 2.10 10.72
CA ASP A 270 7.12 1.64 9.34
C ASP A 270 8.12 0.49 9.27
N ILE A 271 9.18 0.56 10.08
CA ILE A 271 10.18 -0.51 10.20
C ILE A 271 9.55 -1.78 10.75
N TRP A 272 8.69 -1.67 11.78
CA TRP A 272 7.89 -2.81 12.26
C TRP A 272 7.05 -3.42 11.14
N SER A 273 6.32 -2.60 10.39
CA SER A 273 5.51 -3.06 9.26
C SER A 273 6.33 -3.74 8.17
N VAL A 274 7.57 -3.31 7.91
CA VAL A 274 8.50 -4.02 7.00
C VAL A 274 8.77 -5.43 7.50
N GLY A 275 9.04 -5.63 8.79
CA GLY A 275 9.27 -6.96 9.36
C GLY A 275 8.07 -7.90 9.18
N VAL A 276 6.87 -7.39 9.42
CA VAL A 276 5.62 -8.14 9.20
C VAL A 276 5.39 -8.41 7.71
N MET A 277 5.62 -7.42 6.85
CA MET A 277 5.46 -7.53 5.39
C MET A 277 6.40 -8.56 4.78
N VAL A 278 7.67 -8.57 5.20
CA VAL A 278 8.68 -9.52 4.73
C VAL A 278 8.22 -10.95 5.03
N TRP A 279 7.73 -11.21 6.25
CA TRP A 279 7.14 -12.50 6.59
C TRP A 279 5.93 -12.85 5.71
N ASP A 280 5.00 -11.91 5.54
CA ASP A 280 3.76 -12.11 4.78
C ASP A 280 3.97 -12.39 3.28
N LEU A 281 5.02 -11.82 2.69
CA LEU A 281 5.40 -12.05 1.30
C LEU A 281 6.12 -13.37 1.11
N PHE A 282 6.77 -13.87 2.16
CA PHE A 282 7.61 -15.05 2.10
C PHE A 282 6.89 -16.33 2.51
N GLU A 283 6.18 -16.34 3.64
CA GLU A 283 5.57 -17.57 4.19
C GLU A 283 4.17 -17.87 3.61
N GLY A 284 3.70 -17.06 2.65
CA GLY A 284 2.37 -17.22 2.03
C GLY A 284 1.18 -17.01 2.98
N GLY A 285 1.45 -16.65 4.24
CA GLY A 285 0.47 -16.45 5.31
C GLY A 285 0.78 -15.23 6.16
N ARG A 286 -0.20 -14.80 6.96
CA ARG A 286 -0.05 -13.63 7.85
C ARG A 286 0.85 -13.94 9.04
N LEU A 287 1.82 -13.09 9.38
CA LEU A 287 2.55 -13.19 10.66
C LEU A 287 1.61 -12.96 11.84
N PHE A 288 0.82 -11.89 11.81
CA PHE A 288 -0.22 -11.64 12.81
C PHE A 288 -1.60 -11.72 12.16
N ARG A 289 -2.51 -12.49 12.78
CA ARG A 289 -3.90 -12.55 12.34
C ARG A 289 -4.73 -11.53 13.09
N ALA A 290 -4.47 -11.38 14.39
CA ALA A 290 -5.19 -10.45 15.26
C ALA A 290 -6.71 -10.64 15.22
N VAL A 291 -7.20 -11.89 15.09
CA VAL A 291 -8.64 -12.19 14.99
C VAL A 291 -9.12 -13.00 16.19
N LYS A 292 -10.14 -12.48 16.86
CA LYS A 292 -10.90 -13.15 17.92
C LYS A 292 -12.38 -13.06 17.59
N ASP A 293 -13.09 -14.18 17.67
CA ASP A 293 -14.53 -14.26 17.35
C ASP A 293 -14.91 -13.63 15.99
N ALA A 294 -14.09 -13.89 14.97
CA ALA A 294 -14.22 -13.35 13.60
C ALA A 294 -14.05 -11.82 13.46
N HIS A 295 -13.62 -11.12 14.51
CA HIS A 295 -13.33 -9.69 14.51
C HIS A 295 -11.86 -9.41 14.80
N LEU A 296 -11.37 -8.27 14.30
CA LEU A 296 -10.02 -7.79 14.62
C LEU A 296 -9.97 -7.37 16.09
N ASP A 297 -8.94 -7.82 16.82
CA ASP A 297 -8.86 -7.66 18.28
C ASP A 297 -7.43 -7.37 18.75
N ASP A 298 -7.26 -6.29 19.51
CA ASP A 298 -5.98 -5.83 20.05
C ASP A 298 -5.38 -6.82 21.07
N GLU A 299 -6.21 -7.43 21.92
CA GLU A 299 -5.75 -8.38 22.95
C GLU A 299 -5.17 -9.64 22.30
N GLN A 300 -5.88 -10.20 21.31
CA GLN A 300 -5.38 -11.31 20.50
C GLN A 300 -4.09 -10.94 19.76
N HIS A 301 -3.99 -9.72 19.24
CA HIS A 301 -2.78 -9.28 18.55
C HIS A 301 -1.57 -9.24 19.50
N LEU A 302 -1.72 -8.65 20.69
CA LEU A 302 -0.66 -8.62 21.70
C LEU A 302 -0.33 -10.01 22.27
N ALA A 303 -1.30 -10.93 22.33
CA ALA A 303 -1.06 -12.32 22.71
C ALA A 303 -0.17 -13.02 21.67
N GLU A 304 -0.44 -12.82 20.37
CA GLU A 304 0.38 -13.35 19.28
C GLU A 304 1.80 -12.78 19.32
N MET A 305 1.95 -11.48 19.54
CA MET A 305 3.25 -10.82 19.70
C MET A 305 4.02 -11.36 20.92
N THR A 306 3.37 -11.50 22.08
CA THR A 306 3.98 -12.04 23.30
C THR A 306 4.47 -13.47 23.11
N ALA A 307 3.69 -14.31 22.44
CA ALA A 307 4.09 -15.68 22.14
C ALA A 307 5.31 -15.75 21.20
N LEU A 308 5.42 -14.85 20.22
CA LEU A 308 6.52 -14.87 19.24
C LEU A 308 7.79 -14.18 19.72
N LEU A 309 7.65 -13.06 20.44
CA LEU A 309 8.75 -12.16 20.82
C LEU A 309 9.22 -12.36 22.27
N CYS A 310 8.56 -13.25 23.02
CA CYS A 310 8.62 -13.32 24.48
C CYS A 310 7.98 -12.07 25.14
N PRO A 311 7.78 -12.09 26.47
CA PRO A 311 7.26 -10.95 27.21
C PRO A 311 7.99 -9.62 26.94
N PRO A 312 7.26 -8.49 26.92
CA PRO A 312 7.87 -7.18 26.75
C PRO A 312 8.77 -6.81 27.94
N PRO A 313 9.82 -6.00 27.73
CA PRO A 313 10.64 -5.49 28.82
C PRO A 313 9.85 -4.50 29.69
N LYS A 314 10.25 -4.34 30.97
CA LYS A 314 9.59 -3.42 31.93
C LYS A 314 9.40 -2.00 31.39
N ARG A 315 10.41 -1.48 30.69
CA ARG A 315 10.36 -0.14 30.09
C ARG A 315 9.22 0.01 29.07
N PHE A 316 8.88 -1.05 28.35
CA PHE A 316 7.72 -1.03 27.44
C PHE A 316 6.39 -0.99 28.23
N LEU A 317 6.31 -1.73 29.33
CA LEU A 317 5.13 -1.74 30.21
C LEU A 317 4.86 -0.36 30.85
N GLU A 318 5.90 0.45 31.01
CA GLU A 318 5.83 1.81 31.55
C GLU A 318 5.39 2.87 30.53
N LEU A 319 5.40 2.56 29.22
CA LEU A 319 5.02 3.51 28.16
C LEU A 319 3.54 3.90 28.22
N SER A 320 2.67 3.01 28.70
CA SER A 320 1.23 3.26 28.76
C SER A 320 0.58 2.49 29.90
N ALA A 321 -0.34 3.17 30.61
CA ALA A 321 -1.18 2.51 31.62
C ALA A 321 -2.06 1.39 31.01
N LYS A 322 -2.33 1.42 29.69
CA LYS A 322 -3.08 0.38 28.98
C LYS A 322 -2.38 -0.98 29.06
N CYS A 323 -1.05 -1.03 29.20
CA CYS A 323 -0.29 -2.28 29.34
C CYS A 323 -0.77 -3.16 30.51
N ARG A 324 -1.29 -2.54 31.59
CA ARG A 324 -1.79 -3.24 32.80
C ARG A 324 -3.05 -4.08 32.54
N GLN A 325 -3.67 -3.95 31.36
CA GLN A 325 -4.76 -4.81 30.92
C GLN A 325 -4.26 -6.18 30.43
N TYR A 326 -3.00 -6.24 29.99
CA TYR A 326 -2.45 -7.39 29.26
C TYR A 326 -1.32 -8.09 30.03
N TRP A 327 -0.49 -7.32 30.75
CA TRP A 327 0.64 -7.85 31.53
C TRP A 327 0.65 -7.32 32.96
N ASP A 328 1.19 -8.12 33.88
CA ASP A 328 1.54 -7.68 35.23
C ASP A 328 2.83 -6.84 35.28
N SER A 329 3.27 -6.43 36.47
CA SER A 329 4.49 -5.64 36.66
C SER A 329 5.80 -6.38 36.36
N GLU A 330 5.76 -7.71 36.25
CA GLU A 330 6.90 -8.54 35.89
C GLU A 330 6.93 -8.86 34.39
N GLY A 331 5.89 -8.46 33.64
CA GLY A 331 5.72 -8.75 32.22
C GLY A 331 5.01 -10.07 31.95
N ASN A 332 4.48 -10.75 32.96
CA ASN A 332 3.72 -11.97 32.73
C ASN A 332 2.36 -11.64 32.12
N TRP A 333 1.92 -12.43 31.15
CA TRP A 333 0.63 -12.26 30.50
C TRP A 333 -0.52 -12.56 31.46
N ILE A 334 -1.47 -11.62 31.61
CA ILE A 334 -2.63 -11.71 32.52
C ILE A 334 -3.99 -11.53 31.82
N ALA A 335 -3.98 -11.22 30.51
CA ALA A 335 -5.20 -11.03 29.75
C ALA A 335 -5.97 -12.35 29.56
N ALA A 336 -7.28 -12.25 29.29
CA ALA A 336 -8.18 -13.40 29.18
C ALA A 336 -7.87 -14.29 27.97
N THR A 337 -7.39 -13.69 26.87
CA THR A 337 -6.96 -14.42 25.68
C THR A 337 -5.71 -15.24 25.99
N PRO A 338 -5.71 -16.57 25.78
CA PRO A 338 -4.54 -17.40 26.03
C PRO A 338 -3.42 -17.10 25.02
N LEU A 339 -2.17 -17.21 25.46
CA LEU A 339 -1.04 -17.13 24.55
C LEU A 339 -1.07 -18.32 23.56
N PRO A 340 -1.04 -18.08 22.25
CA PRO A 340 -0.97 -19.16 21.28
C PRO A 340 0.36 -19.91 21.40
N ASN A 341 0.33 -21.23 21.24
CA ASN A 341 1.55 -22.04 21.20
C ASN A 341 2.24 -21.89 19.82
N GLN A 342 3.16 -20.93 19.72
CA GLN A 342 3.86 -20.62 18.47
C GLN A 342 5.27 -20.11 18.71
N SER A 343 6.11 -20.25 17.68
CA SER A 343 7.43 -19.63 17.58
C SER A 343 7.72 -19.31 16.11
N PHE A 344 8.70 -18.45 15.82
CA PHE A 344 9.14 -18.24 14.44
C PHE A 344 9.52 -19.57 13.75
N LYS A 345 10.26 -20.44 14.46
CA LYS A 345 10.69 -21.73 13.93
C LYS A 345 9.53 -22.69 13.63
N SER A 346 8.44 -22.63 14.39
CA SER A 346 7.26 -23.48 14.14
C SER A 346 6.36 -22.94 13.04
N ARG A 347 6.53 -21.67 12.65
CA ARG A 347 5.73 -21.00 11.62
C ARG A 347 6.42 -20.90 10.28
N GLU A 348 7.75 -20.99 10.27
CA GLU A 348 8.53 -21.13 9.04
C GLU A 348 8.25 -22.48 8.38
N ILE A 349 7.68 -22.43 7.18
CA ILE A 349 7.37 -23.61 6.36
C ILE A 349 8.04 -23.56 4.98
N CYS A 350 8.54 -22.40 4.55
CA CYS A 350 9.07 -22.21 3.20
C CYS A 350 10.59 -22.47 3.10
N LEU A 351 11.42 -22.00 4.05
CA LEU A 351 12.88 -22.17 3.98
C LEU A 351 13.40 -23.38 4.76
N LYS A 352 14.66 -23.76 4.47
CA LYS A 352 15.43 -24.74 5.25
C LYS A 352 16.86 -24.25 5.45
N GLY A 353 17.45 -24.63 6.58
CA GLY A 353 18.87 -24.37 6.86
C GLY A 353 19.19 -22.89 7.03
N LYS A 354 20.28 -22.43 6.41
CA LYS A 354 20.85 -21.09 6.63
C LYS A 354 19.89 -19.95 6.29
N GLU A 355 19.08 -20.09 5.24
CA GLU A 355 18.16 -19.02 4.80
C GLU A 355 17.07 -18.76 5.84
N THR A 356 16.51 -19.81 6.46
CA THR A 356 15.58 -19.69 7.59
C THR A 356 16.21 -18.92 8.76
N GLU A 357 17.46 -19.24 9.09
CA GLU A 357 18.16 -18.61 10.21
C GLU A 357 18.34 -17.11 9.98
N LEU A 358 18.65 -16.72 8.74
CA LEU A 358 18.81 -15.32 8.35
C LEU A 358 17.49 -14.55 8.33
N LEU A 359 16.41 -15.14 7.78
CA LEU A 359 15.09 -14.53 7.81
C LEU A 359 14.61 -14.32 9.26
N VAL A 360 14.72 -15.35 10.10
CA VAL A 360 14.33 -15.26 11.52
C VAL A 360 15.21 -14.25 12.26
N ALA A 361 16.52 -14.17 11.96
CA ALA A 361 17.41 -13.18 12.55
C ALA A 361 17.03 -11.75 12.14
N PHE A 362 16.71 -11.53 10.86
CA PHE A 362 16.22 -10.24 10.35
C PHE A 362 14.92 -9.84 11.04
N VAL A 363 13.92 -10.73 11.06
CA VAL A 363 12.61 -10.45 11.67
C VAL A 363 12.73 -10.18 13.17
N ARG A 364 13.57 -10.92 13.91
CA ARG A 364 13.85 -10.64 15.33
C ARG A 364 14.57 -9.32 15.56
N LYS A 365 15.39 -8.87 14.61
CA LYS A 365 16.07 -7.57 14.67
C LYS A 365 15.08 -6.43 14.50
N VAL A 366 14.12 -6.59 13.60
CA VAL A 366 13.13 -5.56 13.25
C VAL A 366 11.94 -5.53 14.22
N LEU A 367 11.44 -6.68 14.65
CA LEU A 367 10.30 -6.80 15.56
C LEU A 367 10.74 -6.74 17.02
N ARG A 368 11.04 -5.52 17.48
CA ARG A 368 11.34 -5.22 18.89
C ARG A 368 10.18 -4.47 19.55
N TRP A 369 9.96 -4.77 20.83
CA TRP A 369 8.94 -4.11 21.65
C TRP A 369 9.15 -2.60 21.73
N LEU A 370 10.36 -2.17 22.08
CA LEU A 370 10.71 -0.75 22.14
C LEU A 370 11.06 -0.23 20.74
N PRO A 371 10.48 0.91 20.30
CA PRO A 371 10.77 1.49 18.99
C PRO A 371 12.25 1.81 18.77
N GLU A 372 12.94 2.30 19.80
CA GLU A 372 14.36 2.66 19.76
C GLU A 372 15.31 1.48 19.57
N ASP A 373 14.87 0.27 19.92
CA ASP A 373 15.66 -0.96 19.74
C ASP A 373 15.57 -1.48 18.29
N ARG A 374 14.64 -0.92 17.49
CA ARG A 374 14.53 -1.28 16.07
C ARG A 374 15.60 -0.53 15.28
N PRO A 375 16.20 -1.15 14.25
CA PRO A 375 17.13 -0.47 13.35
C PRO A 375 16.43 0.66 12.58
N THR A 376 17.20 1.60 12.02
CA THR A 376 16.69 2.50 10.98
C THR A 376 16.60 1.76 9.64
N ALA A 377 15.95 2.37 8.64
CA ALA A 377 15.98 1.82 7.29
C ALA A 377 17.43 1.74 6.75
N GLU A 378 18.27 2.74 7.05
CA GLU A 378 19.68 2.76 6.70
C GLU A 378 20.46 1.59 7.31
N ASP A 379 20.27 1.33 8.61
CA ASP A 379 20.95 0.23 9.32
C ASP A 379 20.66 -1.14 8.67
N LEU A 380 19.46 -1.32 8.11
CA LEU A 380 19.04 -2.57 7.49
C LEU A 380 19.72 -2.85 6.15
N PHE A 381 20.33 -1.85 5.49
CA PHE A 381 21.17 -2.10 4.30
C PHE A 381 22.41 -2.91 4.60
N LYS A 382 22.87 -2.96 5.86
CA LYS A 382 24.06 -3.73 6.25
C LYS A 382 23.68 -5.12 6.77
N ASP A 383 22.39 -5.46 6.77
CA ASP A 383 21.92 -6.74 7.28
C ASP A 383 22.31 -7.91 6.37
N GLU A 384 22.75 -9.02 6.98
CA GLU A 384 23.22 -10.20 6.26
C GLU A 384 22.11 -10.84 5.40
N PHE A 385 20.84 -10.78 5.84
CA PHE A 385 19.71 -11.26 5.05
C PHE A 385 19.48 -10.38 3.81
N SER A 386 19.59 -9.06 3.95
CA SER A 386 19.35 -8.13 2.85
C SER A 386 20.48 -8.15 1.81
N ASN A 387 21.70 -8.52 2.21
CA ASN A 387 22.92 -8.40 1.40
C ASN A 387 23.35 -9.66 0.66
N GLN A 388 22.58 -10.75 0.67
CA GLN A 388 22.97 -11.96 -0.05
C GLN A 388 22.95 -11.80 -1.58
N CYS A 389 22.31 -10.75 -2.09
CA CYS A 389 22.16 -10.46 -3.51
C CYS A 389 23.16 -9.42 -4.07
N MET A 390 24.06 -8.87 -3.24
CA MET A 390 25.19 -8.03 -3.68
C MET A 390 26.44 -8.90 -3.83
#